data_AF-X1GR76-F1
#
_entry.id   AF-X1GR76-F1
#
_cell.length_a   1.000
_cell.length_b   1.000
_cell.length_c   1.000
_cell.angle_alpha   90.00
_cell.angle_beta   90.00
_cell.angle_gamma   90.00
#
_symmetry.space_group_name_H-M   'P 1'
#
loop_
_entity.id
_entity.type
_entity.pdbx_description
1 polymer ?
#
loop_
_entity_poly.entity_id
_entity_poly.type
_entity_poly.pdbx_seq_one_letter_code
_entity_poly.pdbx_strand_id
1 'polypeptide(L)' 'MSSHRPYRSSFGVDLALNEIKENRGKLYDPEIVDVCLKLFTEKGFKFN' A
#
# COMPACT_ATOMS: atom_id res chain seq x y z
N MET A 1 -6.28 5.61 3.08
CA MET A 1 -5.77 6.42 1.94
C MET A 1 -6.22 5.78 0.64
N SER A 2 -7.53 5.80 0.36
CA SER A 2 -8.15 5.17 -0.83
C SER A 2 -9.40 5.93 -1.29
N SER A 3 -9.52 7.20 -0.92
CA SER A 3 -10.67 8.04 -1.25
C SER A 3 -10.18 9.37 -1.77
N HIS A 4 -10.73 9.82 -2.89
CA HIS A 4 -10.41 11.11 -3.49
C HIS A 4 -10.74 12.22 -2.48
N ARG A 5 -9.71 12.93 -2.01
CA ARG A 5 -9.89 14.14 -1.22
C ARG A 5 -9.52 15.30 -2.15
N PRO A 6 -10.45 16.23 -2.45
CA PRO A 6 -10.09 17.43 -3.21
C PRO A 6 -8.93 18.08 -2.46
N TYR A 7 -7.82 18.38 -3.16
CA TYR A 7 -6.52 18.89 -2.64
C TYR A 7 -5.44 17.88 -2.20
N ARG A 8 -5.72 16.58 -2.06
CA ARG A 8 -4.68 15.58 -1.83
C ARG A 8 -4.94 14.39 -2.74
N SER A 9 -4.50 14.52 -3.98
CA SER A 9 -4.49 13.44 -4.95
C SER A 9 -3.98 12.17 -4.26
N SER A 10 -4.73 11.08 -4.39
CA SER A 10 -4.25 9.79 -3.93
C SER A 10 -2.89 9.55 -4.59
N PHE A 11 -1.86 9.24 -3.80
CA PHE A 11 -0.51 8.98 -4.30
C PHE A 11 -0.44 7.77 -5.24
N GLY A 12 -1.55 7.08 -5.50
CA GLY A 12 -1.57 5.84 -6.26
C GLY A 12 -1.17 4.67 -5.37
N VAL A 13 -1.59 3.48 -5.78
CA VAL A 13 -1.32 2.25 -5.02
C VAL A 13 0.19 1.97 -4.99
N ASP A 14 0.91 2.29 -6.07
CA ASP A 14 2.35 2.04 -6.17
C ASP A 14 3.19 2.82 -5.14
N LEU A 15 2.88 4.11 -4.93
CA LEU A 15 3.58 4.91 -3.92
C LEU A 15 3.24 4.44 -2.51
N ALA A 16 1.99 4.05 -2.26
CA ALA A 16 1.59 3.48 -0.97
C ALA A 16 2.31 2.13 -0.69
N LEU A 17 2.46 1.29 -1.71
CA LEU A 17 3.19 0.02 -1.60
C LEU A 17 4.69 0.23 -1.33
N ASN A 18 5.30 1.26 -1.94
CA ASN A 18 6.69 1.63 -1.65
C ASN A 18 6.84 2.16 -0.22
N GLU A 19 5.93 3.00 0.26
CA GLU A 19 5.99 3.55 1.63
C GLU A 19 5.91 2.45 2.70
N ILE A 20 5.00 1.49 2.56
CA ILE A 20 4.90 0.37 3.52
C ILE A 20 6.12 -0.56 3.45
N LYS A 21 6.75 -0.68 2.28
CA LYS A 21 7.96 -1.47 2.07
C LYS A 21 9.18 -0.81 2.71
N GLU A 22 9.36 0.50 2.54
CA GLU A 22 10.47 1.24 3.15
C GLU A 22 10.37 1.32 4.67
N ASN A 23 9.15 1.35 5.19
CA ASN A 23 8.88 1.43 6.63
C ASN A 23 8.59 0.06 7.29
N ARG A 24 8.80 -1.04 6.55
CA ARG A 24 8.64 -2.43 7.02
C ARG A 24 9.54 -2.69 8.24
N GLY A 25 8.95 -3.17 9.34
CA GLY A 25 9.68 -3.45 10.58
C GLY A 25 10.04 -2.21 11.41
N LYS A 26 9.65 -1.01 10.98
CA LYS A 26 9.82 0.24 11.74
C LYS A 26 8.49 0.81 12.19
N LEU A 27 7.60 1.10 11.23
CA LEU A 27 6.26 1.63 11.48
C LEU A 27 5.17 0.58 11.25
N TYR A 28 5.48 -0.43 10.44
CA TYR A 28 4.53 -1.47 10.06
C TYR A 28 5.09 -2.85 10.38
N ASP A 29 4.20 -3.77 10.74
CA ASP A 29 4.56 -5.16 11.01
C ASP A 29 5.09 -5.83 9.71
N PRO A 30 6.30 -6.43 9.75
CA PRO A 30 6.90 -7.04 8.59
C PRO A 30 6.07 -8.17 7.97
N GLU A 31 5.33 -8.96 8.75
CA GLU A 31 4.46 -10.01 8.22
C GLU A 31 3.26 -9.43 7.48
N ILE A 32 2.64 -8.38 8.03
CA ILE A 32 1.49 -7.74 7.41
C ILE A 32 1.88 -7.04 6.10
N VAL A 33 3.04 -6.38 6.06
CA VAL A 33 3.56 -5.75 4.83
C VAL A 33 3.77 -6.80 3.74
N ASP A 34 4.33 -7.97 4.07
CA ASP A 34 4.55 -9.03 3.09
C ASP A 34 3.23 -9.63 2.57
N VAL A 35 2.23 -9.79 3.44
CA VAL A 35 0.88 -10.23 3.05
C VAL A 35 0.22 -9.22 2.13
N CYS A 36 0.30 -7.92 2.45
CA CYS A 36 -0.20 -6.84 1.59
C CYS A 36 0.49 -6.86 0.23
N LEU A 37 1.82 -6.92 0.19
CA LEU A 37 2.57 -6.99 -1.07
C LEU A 37 2.11 -8.16 -1.93
N LYS A 38 1.99 -9.37 -1.37
CA LYS A 38 1.49 -10.56 -2.09
C LYS A 38 0.05 -10.38 -2.59
N LEU A 39 -0.83 -9.76 -1.81
CA LEU A 39 -2.21 -9.50 -2.22
C LEU A 39 -2.29 -8.58 -3.45
N PHE A 40 -1.47 -7.54 -3.49
CA PHE A 40 -1.45 -6.59 -4.61
C PHE A 40 -0.69 -7.13 -5.83
N THR A 41 0.37 -7.91 -5.65
CA THR A 41 1.19 -8.43 -6.77
C THR A 41 0.69 -9.75 -7.36
N GLU A 42 0.33 -10.72 -6.52
CA GLU A 42 -0.01 -12.08 -6.97
C GLU A 42 -1.51 -12.26 -7.21
N LYS A 43 -2.35 -11.68 -6.35
CA LYS A 43 -3.81 -11.81 -6.45
C LYS A 43 -4.46 -10.72 -7.31
N GLY A 44 -3.69 -9.76 -7.80
CA GLY A 44 -4.18 -8.69 -8.67
C GLY A 44 -5.25 -7.82 -8.01
N PHE A 45 -5.18 -7.65 -6.69
CA PHE A 45 -6.17 -6.88 -5.94
C PHE A 45 -6.20 -5.43 -6.44
N LYS A 46 -7.38 -4.98 -6.89
CA LYS A 46 -7.65 -3.60 -7.27
C LYS A 46 -8.72 -3.05 -6.35
N PHE A 47 -8.44 -1.90 -5.74
CA PHE A 47 -9.50 -1.11 -5.10
C PHE A 47 -10.41 -0.60 -6.23
N ASN A 48 -11.61 -1.17 -6.29
CA ASN A 48 -12.69 -0.74 -7.18
C ASN A 48 -13.57 0.27 -6.46
#